data_AF-A0A9R0BF00-F1
#
_entry.id   AF-A0A9R0BF00-F1
#
_cell.length_a   1.000
_cell.length_b   1.000
_cell.length_c   1.000
_cell.angle_alpha   90.00
_cell.angle_beta   90.00
_cell.angle_gamma   90.00
#
_symmetry.space_group_name_H-M   'P 1'
#
loop_
_entity.id
_entity.type
_entity.pdbx_description
1 polymer ?
#
loop_
_entity_poly.entity_id
_entity_poly.type
_entity_poly.pdbx_seq_one_letter_code
_entity_poly.pdbx_strand_id
1 'polypeptide(L)'
;MEIGLTLMANKGPSVPQIIKLLDWQDHYVMVLEWPMPSMSMFSFVKLRRRLNEGMARNVMWQVIHAANICCEHGVFHRDIKLENLLVNPDTLEVKLINFRCRTLMKDSAYVAFSGTEMFCPPEFDVDGRYHAKPATVWSLGILLFVMVCGYFPDDKDLHMISKNDWSNPDLSQECCQMICSCLQPDPQRRLILEEMQLHDWFMVLRV
;
A
#
# COMPACT_ATOMS: atom_id res chain seq x y z
N MET A 1 7.97 7.71 19.61
CA MET A 1 8.41 7.66 18.19
C MET A 1 7.25 7.31 17.24
N GLU A 2 6.43 6.30 17.53
CA GLU A 2 5.19 6.02 16.77
C GLU A 2 4.18 7.19 16.80
N ILE A 3 3.90 7.74 17.99
CA ILE A 3 3.08 8.96 18.15
C ILE A 3 3.54 10.09 17.24
N GLY A 4 4.86 10.28 17.11
CA GLY A 4 5.44 11.34 16.27
C GLY A 4 5.14 11.15 14.79
N LEU A 5 5.21 9.92 14.27
CA LEU A 5 4.84 9.64 12.88
C LEU A 5 3.34 9.74 12.65
N THR A 6 2.53 9.26 13.59
CA THR A 6 1.07 9.41 13.51
C THR A 6 0.68 10.89 13.50
N LEU A 7 1.36 11.73 14.29
CA LEU A 7 1.19 13.18 14.28
C LEU A 7 1.58 13.81 12.94
N MET A 8 2.70 13.39 12.38
CA MET A 8 3.15 13.89 11.08
C MET A 8 2.21 13.48 9.94
N ALA A 9 1.74 12.23 9.94
CA ALA A 9 0.76 11.74 8.98
C ALA A 9 -0.57 12.51 9.08
N ASN A 10 -0.95 12.94 10.28
CA ASN A 10 -2.12 13.77 10.57
C ASN A 10 -1.85 15.29 10.50
N LYS A 11 -0.67 15.72 9.99
CA LYS A 11 -0.36 17.15 9.85
C LYS A 11 -1.22 17.77 8.73
N GLY A 12 -1.75 18.96 8.96
CA GLY A 12 -2.56 19.66 7.95
C GLY A 12 -4.03 19.22 7.93
N PRO A 13 -4.74 19.34 6.79
CA PRO A 13 -6.14 18.93 6.71
C PRO A 13 -6.25 17.42 6.90
N SER A 14 -7.28 16.99 7.63
CA SER A 14 -7.55 15.57 7.88
C SER A 14 -7.77 14.83 6.56
N VAL A 15 -7.00 13.78 6.32
CA VAL A 15 -7.19 12.88 5.17
C VAL A 15 -8.02 11.67 5.62
N PRO A 16 -9.23 11.43 5.06
CA PRO A 16 -10.13 10.38 5.54
C PRO A 16 -9.52 8.98 5.54
N GLN A 17 -8.57 8.73 4.62
CA GLN A 17 -7.91 7.44 4.42
C GLN A 17 -6.77 7.17 5.40
N ILE A 18 -6.42 8.10 6.30
CA ILE A 18 -5.42 7.92 7.34
C ILE A 18 -6.13 7.95 8.69
N ILE A 19 -5.80 7.02 9.59
CA ILE A 19 -6.39 6.98 10.93
C ILE A 19 -6.08 8.27 11.70
N LYS A 20 -7.14 8.92 12.17
CA LYS A 20 -7.05 10.15 12.92
C LYS A 20 -6.58 9.92 14.34
N LEU A 21 -5.53 10.64 14.74
CA LEU A 21 -5.12 10.75 16.12
C LEU A 21 -5.99 11.82 16.82
N LEU A 22 -6.69 11.42 17.87
CA LEU A 22 -7.58 12.28 18.64
C LEU A 22 -6.89 12.88 19.87
N ASP A 23 -6.10 12.07 20.57
CA ASP A 23 -5.34 12.48 21.76
C ASP A 23 -4.14 11.54 22.00
N TRP A 24 -3.18 11.97 22.80
CA TRP A 24 -2.07 11.12 23.25
C TRP A 24 -1.59 11.53 24.65
N GLN A 25 -1.24 10.56 25.50
CA GLN A 25 -0.72 10.81 26.85
C GLN A 25 0.62 10.11 27.09
N ASP A 26 1.54 10.84 27.71
CA ASP A 26 2.80 10.37 28.31
C ASP A 26 3.61 9.37 27.48
N HIS A 27 3.61 9.52 26.15
CA HIS A 27 4.38 8.74 25.18
C HIS A 27 3.98 7.25 25.00
N TYR A 28 3.00 6.73 25.74
CA TYR A 28 2.61 5.31 25.69
C TYR A 28 1.18 5.07 25.21
N VAL A 29 0.28 6.05 25.32
CA VAL A 29 -1.13 5.88 24.97
C VAL A 29 -1.50 6.79 23.80
N MET A 30 -2.13 6.20 22.78
CA MET A 30 -2.75 6.91 21.66
C MET A 30 -4.25 6.68 21.69
N VAL A 31 -5.02 7.76 21.57
CA VAL A 31 -6.46 7.72 21.33
C VAL A 31 -6.67 7.96 19.85
N LEU A 32 -7.09 6.94 19.13
CA LEU A 32 -7.34 6.98 17.69
C LEU A 32 -8.84 7.04 17.42
N GLU A 33 -9.24 7.57 16.26
CA GLU A 33 -10.61 7.40 15.80
C GLU A 33 -10.94 5.91 15.65
N TRP A 34 -12.22 5.58 15.80
CA TRP A 34 -12.70 4.23 15.62
C TRP A 34 -13.76 4.20 14.51
N PRO A 35 -13.38 3.84 13.26
CA PRO A 35 -14.34 3.75 12.16
C PRO A 35 -15.36 2.63 12.42
N MET A 36 -16.64 2.90 12.22
CA MET A 36 -17.73 1.94 12.46
C MET A 36 -18.77 1.94 11.33
N PRO A 37 -19.17 0.77 10.81
CA PRO A 37 -18.54 -0.54 11.04
C PRO A 37 -17.14 -0.60 10.39
N SER A 38 -16.22 -1.38 10.98
CA SER A 38 -14.92 -1.64 10.37
C SER A 38 -14.37 -3.02 10.72
N MET A 39 -13.51 -3.53 9.83
CA MET A 39 -12.70 -4.72 10.06
C MET A 39 -11.36 -4.59 9.35
N SER A 40 -10.38 -5.45 9.66
CA SER A 40 -9.13 -5.48 8.90
C SER A 40 -9.36 -5.93 7.46
N MET A 41 -8.64 -5.34 6.50
CA MET A 41 -8.68 -5.76 5.10
C MET A 41 -8.27 -7.22 4.95
N PHE A 42 -7.35 -7.70 5.79
CA PHE A 42 -7.00 -9.12 5.86
C PHE A 42 -8.22 -10.01 6.10
N SER A 43 -9.02 -9.69 7.11
CA SER A 43 -10.24 -10.45 7.43
C SER A 43 -11.27 -10.31 6.30
N PHE A 44 -11.40 -9.13 5.72
CA PHE A 44 -12.32 -8.86 4.61
C PHE A 44 -11.99 -9.68 3.36
N VAL A 45 -10.72 -9.74 2.95
CA VAL A 45 -10.24 -10.56 1.84
C VAL A 45 -10.38 -12.05 2.18
N LYS A 46 -10.03 -12.47 3.40
CA LYS A 46 -10.13 -13.87 3.83
C LYS A 46 -11.56 -14.41 3.74
N LEU A 47 -12.56 -13.63 4.14
CA LEU A 47 -13.98 -14.00 4.02
C LEU A 47 -14.44 -14.16 2.56
N ARG A 48 -13.76 -13.51 1.61
CA ARG A 48 -14.10 -13.50 0.18
C ARG A 48 -13.17 -14.36 -0.67
N ARG A 49 -12.08 -14.88 -0.09
CA ARG A 49 -10.92 -15.52 -0.74
C ARG A 49 -10.08 -14.58 -1.61
N ARG A 50 -10.73 -13.72 -2.41
CA ARG A 50 -10.15 -12.61 -3.17
C ARG A 50 -11.19 -11.52 -3.39
N LEU A 51 -10.77 -10.31 -3.73
CA LEU A 51 -11.66 -9.23 -4.16
C LEU A 51 -11.88 -9.32 -5.66
N ASN A 52 -13.09 -8.95 -6.11
CA ASN A 52 -13.27 -8.64 -7.53
C ASN A 52 -12.53 -7.34 -7.86
N GLU A 53 -12.22 -7.17 -9.14
CA GLU A 53 -11.41 -6.06 -9.62
C GLU A 53 -12.01 -4.68 -9.27
N GLY A 54 -13.34 -4.52 -9.33
CA GLY A 54 -14.00 -3.25 -8.99
C GLY A 54 -13.82 -2.86 -7.53
N MET A 55 -13.95 -3.81 -6.61
CA MET A 55 -13.68 -3.60 -5.18
C MET A 55 -12.21 -3.30 -4.94
N ALA A 56 -11.30 -4.07 -5.56
CA ALA A 56 -9.87 -3.87 -5.44
C ALA A 56 -9.44 -2.49 -5.97
N ARG A 57 -10.04 -2.04 -7.08
CA ARG A 57 -9.81 -0.70 -7.65
C ARG A 57 -10.23 0.41 -6.69
N ASN A 58 -11.42 0.31 -6.10
CA ASN A 58 -11.89 1.30 -5.11
C ASN A 58 -10.94 1.36 -3.90
N VAL A 59 -10.59 0.21 -3.34
CA VAL A 59 -9.65 0.10 -2.21
C VAL A 59 -8.29 0.67 -2.58
N MET A 60 -7.70 0.25 -3.70
CA MET A 60 -6.36 0.69 -4.11
C MET A 60 -6.30 2.19 -4.36
N TRP A 61 -7.34 2.79 -4.93
CA TRP A 61 -7.38 4.24 -5.12
C TRP A 61 -7.20 4.97 -3.78
N GLN A 62 -7.90 4.52 -2.73
CA GLN A 62 -7.83 5.09 -1.39
C GLN A 62 -6.46 4.83 -0.72
N VAL A 63 -5.93 3.61 -0.86
CA VAL A 63 -4.64 3.24 -0.25
C VAL A 63 -3.47 3.98 -0.90
N ILE A 64 -3.46 4.11 -2.23
CA ILE A 64 -2.45 4.87 -2.97
C ILE A 64 -2.52 6.35 -2.56
N HIS A 65 -3.73 6.90 -2.46
CA HIS A 65 -3.90 8.28 -1.99
C HIS A 65 -3.31 8.49 -0.58
N ALA A 66 -3.61 7.60 0.36
CA ALA A 66 -3.04 7.65 1.71
C ALA A 66 -1.51 7.53 1.70
N ALA A 67 -0.94 6.64 0.87
CA ALA A 67 0.50 6.44 0.75
C ALA A 67 1.22 7.68 0.18
N ASN A 68 0.62 8.32 -0.82
CA ASN A 68 1.11 9.58 -1.39
C ASN A 68 1.15 10.70 -0.34
N ILE A 69 0.04 10.93 0.36
CA ILE A 69 -0.02 11.93 1.44
C ILE A 69 1.01 11.65 2.54
N CYS A 70 1.19 10.38 2.93
CA CYS A 70 2.22 10.04 3.91
C CYS A 70 3.62 10.49 3.42
N CYS A 71 3.95 10.21 2.16
CA CYS A 71 5.24 10.63 1.59
C CYS A 71 5.37 12.16 1.51
N GLU A 72 4.31 12.88 1.13
CA GLU A 72 4.28 14.36 1.12
C GLU A 72 4.49 14.95 2.53
N HIS A 73 3.99 14.27 3.56
CA HIS A 73 4.20 14.63 4.96
C HIS A 73 5.56 14.16 5.51
N GLY A 74 6.43 13.59 4.67
CA GLY A 74 7.75 13.11 5.08
C GLY A 74 7.69 11.83 5.92
N VAL A 75 6.62 11.03 5.80
CA VAL A 75 6.39 9.78 6.52
C VAL A 75 6.55 8.60 5.57
N PHE A 76 7.50 7.72 5.85
CA PHE A 76 7.64 6.45 5.16
C PHE A 76 7.00 5.33 5.98
N HIS A 77 5.81 4.87 5.57
CA HIS A 77 5.01 3.88 6.32
C HIS A 77 5.70 2.51 6.46
N ARG A 78 6.36 2.03 5.40
CA ARG A 78 7.14 0.77 5.29
C ARG A 78 6.41 -0.56 5.47
N ASP A 79 5.22 -0.58 6.07
CA ASP A 79 4.47 -1.82 6.30
C ASP A 79 3.03 -1.70 5.76
N ILE A 80 2.86 -1.19 4.54
CA ILE A 80 1.52 -1.17 3.91
C ILE A 80 1.17 -2.59 3.48
N LYS A 81 0.15 -3.16 4.14
CA LYS A 81 -0.35 -4.53 3.95
C LYS A 81 -1.79 -4.65 4.42
N LEU A 82 -2.43 -5.79 4.16
CA LEU A 82 -3.83 -6.04 4.49
C LEU A 82 -4.16 -5.87 5.98
N GLU A 83 -3.24 -6.21 6.87
CA GLU A 83 -3.43 -6.13 8.32
C GLU A 83 -3.37 -4.69 8.82
N ASN A 84 -2.70 -3.80 8.09
CA ASN A 84 -2.55 -2.38 8.44
C ASN A 84 -3.56 -1.48 7.71
N LEU A 85 -4.62 -2.08 7.17
CA LEU A 85 -5.75 -1.39 6.55
C LEU A 85 -7.03 -1.81 7.27
N LEU A 86 -7.81 -0.83 7.71
CA LEU A 86 -9.21 -1.04 8.10
C LEU A 86 -10.10 -0.75 6.89
N VAL A 87 -11.19 -1.49 6.77
CA VAL A 87 -12.22 -1.30 5.75
C VAL A 87 -13.60 -1.34 6.37
N ASN A 88 -14.46 -0.42 5.94
CA ASN A 88 -15.89 -0.51 6.19
C ASN A 88 -16.50 -1.52 5.19
N PRO A 89 -17.07 -2.65 5.65
CA PRO A 89 -17.53 -3.71 4.75
C PRO A 89 -18.73 -3.31 3.87
N ASP A 90 -19.45 -2.25 4.24
CA ASP A 90 -20.64 -1.76 3.54
C ASP A 90 -20.29 -0.67 2.52
N THR A 91 -19.36 0.23 2.87
CA THR A 91 -19.01 1.41 2.04
C THR A 91 -17.69 1.27 1.28
N LEU A 92 -16.85 0.29 1.64
CA LEU A 92 -15.46 0.14 1.19
C LEU A 92 -14.54 1.31 1.57
N GLU A 93 -14.93 2.18 2.50
CA GLU A 93 -14.03 3.21 3.02
C GLU A 93 -12.84 2.57 3.73
N VAL A 94 -11.63 3.00 3.36
CA VAL A 94 -10.37 2.44 3.86
C VAL A 94 -9.70 3.42 4.81
N LYS A 95 -9.08 2.90 5.88
CA LYS A 95 -8.16 3.67 6.72
C LYS A 95 -6.83 2.94 6.89
N LEU A 96 -5.75 3.63 6.55
CA LEU A 96 -4.37 3.23 6.86
C LEU A 96 -4.12 3.45 8.35
N ILE A 97 -3.66 2.39 9.02
CA ILE A 97 -3.33 2.38 10.44
C ILE A 97 -1.86 1.98 10.62
N ASN A 98 -1.40 2.06 11.87
CA ASN A 98 -0.18 1.38 12.33
C ASN A 98 1.15 1.94 11.77
N PHE A 99 1.46 3.19 12.12
CA PHE A 99 2.70 3.91 11.77
C PHE A 99 3.94 3.48 12.59
N ARG A 100 4.04 2.18 12.90
CA ARG A 100 5.03 1.63 13.83
C ARG A 100 6.46 1.59 13.32
N CYS A 101 6.71 1.82 12.03
CA CYS A 101 8.04 1.71 11.45
C CYS A 101 9.00 2.87 11.75
N ARG A 102 8.57 3.86 12.56
CA ARG A 102 9.43 4.82 13.28
C ARG A 102 10.54 5.49 12.43
N THR A 103 10.33 5.64 11.13
CA THR A 103 11.32 6.17 10.20
C THR A 103 10.76 7.34 9.42
N LEU A 104 11.42 8.49 9.56
CA LEU A 104 11.17 9.64 8.70
C LEU A 104 11.59 9.31 7.27
N MET A 105 10.82 9.84 6.33
CA MET A 105 11.22 9.80 4.93
C MET A 105 12.49 10.63 4.76
N LYS A 106 13.45 10.09 4.01
CA LYS A 106 14.69 10.76 3.64
C LYS A 106 15.02 10.41 2.19
N ASP A 107 15.72 11.30 1.50
CA ASP A 107 16.08 11.10 0.10
C ASP A 107 17.20 10.06 -0.07
N SER A 108 18.05 9.90 0.94
CA SER A 108 19.11 8.89 0.93
C SER A 108 18.55 7.46 1.07
N ALA A 109 19.24 6.50 0.49
CA ALA A 109 18.92 5.08 0.65
C ALA A 109 18.81 4.64 2.14
N TYR A 110 17.93 3.68 2.37
CA TYR A 110 17.82 2.93 3.61
C TYR A 110 18.66 1.66 3.50
N VAL A 111 19.44 1.37 4.55
CA VAL A 111 20.37 0.23 4.62
C VAL A 111 19.91 -0.85 5.60
N ALA A 112 18.71 -0.70 6.14
CA ALA A 112 18.09 -1.66 7.04
C ALA A 112 16.61 -1.74 6.71
N PHE A 113 16.12 -2.95 6.50
CA PHE A 113 14.72 -3.21 6.26
C PHE A 113 13.95 -3.30 7.58
N SER A 114 12.73 -2.77 7.58
CA SER A 114 11.80 -2.88 8.69
C SER A 114 10.41 -2.90 8.08
N GLY A 115 9.73 -4.04 8.18
CA GLY A 115 8.47 -4.30 7.51
C GLY A 115 8.22 -5.79 7.40
N THR A 116 7.19 -6.18 6.67
CA THR A 116 6.87 -7.59 6.40
C THR A 116 7.72 -8.12 5.23
N GLU A 117 8.42 -9.23 5.45
CA GLU A 117 9.39 -9.82 4.50
C GLU A 117 8.79 -10.07 3.09
N MET A 118 7.56 -10.57 3.02
CA MET A 118 6.87 -10.81 1.73
C MET A 118 6.58 -9.53 0.91
N PHE A 119 6.75 -8.35 1.51
CA PHE A 119 6.59 -7.04 0.85
C PHE A 119 7.94 -6.34 0.63
N CYS A 120 9.06 -7.01 0.93
CA CYS A 120 10.40 -6.47 0.73
C CYS A 120 10.68 -6.30 -0.77
N PRO A 121 11.18 -5.14 -1.20
CA PRO A 121 11.51 -4.93 -2.60
C PRO A 121 12.87 -5.59 -2.95
N PRO A 122 13.02 -6.16 -4.14
CA PRO A 122 14.14 -7.06 -4.47
C PRO A 122 15.51 -6.37 -4.47
N GLU A 123 15.57 -5.06 -4.72
CA GLU A 123 16.80 -4.29 -4.65
C GLU A 123 17.41 -4.27 -3.23
N PHE A 124 16.60 -4.49 -2.18
CA PHE A 124 17.15 -4.60 -0.84
C PHE A 124 17.94 -5.90 -0.67
N ASP A 125 17.46 -7.02 -1.21
CA ASP A 125 18.17 -8.30 -1.13
C ASP A 125 19.44 -8.31 -1.99
N VAL A 126 19.42 -7.59 -3.11
CA VAL A 126 20.57 -7.50 -4.04
C VAL A 126 21.61 -6.49 -3.57
N ASP A 127 21.21 -5.27 -3.21
CA ASP A 127 22.11 -4.15 -2.94
C ASP A 127 22.20 -3.77 -1.46
N GLY A 128 21.38 -4.38 -0.60
CA GLY A 128 21.23 -3.97 0.80
C GLY A 128 20.63 -2.58 0.95
N ARG A 129 20.04 -2.01 -0.12
CA ARG A 129 19.64 -0.60 -0.22
C ARG A 129 18.34 -0.42 -0.97
N TYR A 130 17.52 0.50 -0.50
CA TYR A 130 16.26 0.86 -1.16
C TYR A 130 15.83 2.29 -0.84
N HIS A 131 14.89 2.83 -1.61
CA HIS A 131 14.35 4.19 -1.45
C HIS A 131 12.85 4.15 -1.13
N ALA A 132 12.36 5.15 -0.40
CA ALA A 132 11.00 5.16 0.14
C ALA A 132 9.90 5.04 -0.92
N LYS A 133 9.94 5.85 -1.99
CA LYS A 133 8.88 5.86 -3.02
C LYS A 133 8.86 4.55 -3.84
N PRO A 134 9.97 4.09 -4.44
CA PRO A 134 9.96 2.85 -5.22
C PRO A 134 9.62 1.60 -4.39
N ALA A 135 9.99 1.58 -3.10
CA ALA A 135 9.61 0.49 -2.20
C ALA A 135 8.13 0.53 -1.83
N THR A 136 7.56 1.74 -1.61
CA THR A 136 6.12 1.90 -1.41
C THR A 136 5.33 1.39 -2.61
N VAL A 137 5.76 1.71 -3.84
CA VAL A 137 5.14 1.22 -5.08
C VAL A 137 5.20 -0.31 -5.16
N TRP A 138 6.34 -0.91 -4.82
CA TRP A 138 6.46 -2.37 -4.76
C TRP A 138 5.47 -2.98 -3.78
N SER A 139 5.41 -2.48 -2.54
CA SER A 139 4.46 -2.98 -1.53
C SER A 139 3.00 -2.82 -1.97
N LEU A 140 2.66 -1.73 -2.66
CA LEU A 140 1.32 -1.52 -3.24
C LEU A 140 1.01 -2.51 -4.37
N GLY A 141 2.01 -2.86 -5.19
CA GLY A 141 1.90 -3.92 -6.21
C GLY A 141 1.62 -5.30 -5.61
N ILE A 142 2.38 -5.68 -4.57
CA ILE A 142 2.16 -6.93 -3.83
C ILE A 142 0.77 -6.93 -3.19
N LEU A 143 0.37 -5.82 -2.57
CA LEU A 143 -0.96 -5.66 -1.97
C LEU A 143 -2.08 -5.87 -3.01
N LEU A 144 -1.98 -5.22 -4.18
CA LEU A 144 -2.96 -5.38 -5.26
C LEU A 144 -3.02 -6.84 -5.72
N PHE A 145 -1.87 -7.46 -5.99
CA PHE A 145 -1.79 -8.86 -6.40
C PHE A 145 -2.50 -9.76 -5.39
N VAL A 146 -2.16 -9.65 -4.10
CA VAL A 146 -2.77 -10.48 -3.04
C VAL A 146 -4.28 -10.26 -2.97
N MET A 147 -4.76 -9.03 -3.12
CA MET A 147 -6.20 -8.76 -3.09
C MET A 147 -6.95 -9.42 -4.24
N VAL A 148 -6.43 -9.39 -5.47
CA VAL A 148 -7.15 -9.89 -6.66
C VAL A 148 -6.87 -11.36 -6.97
N CYS A 149 -5.74 -11.89 -6.53
CA CYS A 149 -5.36 -13.29 -6.74
C CYS A 149 -5.67 -14.16 -5.52
N GLY A 150 -5.64 -13.60 -4.30
CA GLY A 150 -5.87 -14.34 -3.05
C GLY A 150 -4.66 -15.13 -2.53
N TYR A 151 -3.49 -14.94 -3.15
CA TYR A 151 -2.20 -15.53 -2.76
C TYR A 151 -1.07 -14.53 -3.06
N PHE A 152 0.12 -14.76 -2.51
CA PHE A 152 1.32 -13.96 -2.81
C PHE A 152 1.94 -14.41 -4.13
N PRO A 153 2.49 -13.50 -4.96
CA PRO A 153 3.12 -13.88 -6.22
C PRO A 153 4.31 -14.81 -5.94
N ASP A 154 4.40 -15.91 -6.69
CA ASP A 154 5.55 -16.82 -6.63
C ASP A 154 6.67 -16.39 -7.60
N ASP A 155 7.77 -17.14 -7.64
CA ASP A 155 8.90 -16.84 -8.54
C ASP A 155 8.50 -16.82 -10.03
N LYS A 156 7.51 -17.64 -10.42
CA LYS A 156 7.03 -17.71 -11.79
C LYS A 156 6.18 -16.48 -12.12
N ASP A 157 5.30 -16.06 -11.21
CA ASP A 157 4.54 -14.82 -11.33
C ASP A 157 5.48 -13.64 -11.48
N LEU A 158 6.43 -13.48 -10.53
CA LEU A 158 7.42 -12.40 -10.55
C LEU A 158 8.28 -12.41 -11.82
N HIS A 159 8.63 -13.59 -12.32
CA HIS A 159 9.35 -13.70 -13.59
C HIS A 159 8.52 -13.20 -14.78
N MET A 160 7.24 -13.58 -14.87
CA MET A 160 6.35 -13.11 -15.95
C MET A 160 6.08 -11.60 -15.84
N ILE A 161 5.88 -11.10 -14.62
CA ILE A 161 5.67 -9.67 -14.31
C ILE A 161 6.91 -8.87 -14.76
N SER A 162 8.12 -9.34 -14.47
CA SER A 162 9.37 -8.67 -14.86
C SER A 162 9.52 -8.49 -16.38
N LYS A 163 8.81 -9.32 -17.16
CA LYS A 163 8.78 -9.27 -18.63
C LYS A 163 7.58 -8.49 -19.18
N ASN A 164 6.66 -8.04 -18.33
CA ASN A 164 5.34 -7.51 -18.70
C ASN A 164 4.46 -8.53 -19.45
N ASP A 165 4.69 -9.82 -19.22
CA ASP A 165 3.97 -10.91 -19.87
C ASP A 165 2.96 -11.59 -18.91
N TRP A 166 2.87 -11.13 -17.66
CA TRP A 166 1.93 -11.67 -16.69
C TRP A 166 0.49 -11.27 -17.03
N SER A 167 -0.42 -12.23 -16.97
CA SER A 167 -1.84 -12.03 -17.21
C SER A 167 -2.67 -12.98 -16.36
N ASN A 168 -3.90 -12.56 -16.05
CA ASN A 168 -4.88 -13.39 -15.37
C ASN A 168 -6.21 -13.31 -16.13
N PRO A 169 -6.81 -14.44 -16.56
CA PRO A 169 -8.06 -14.44 -17.33
C PRO A 169 -9.25 -13.80 -16.61
N ASP A 170 -9.22 -13.71 -15.28
CA ASP A 170 -10.28 -13.11 -14.47
C ASP A 170 -10.11 -11.58 -14.31
N LEU A 171 -9.03 -10.99 -14.82
CA LEU A 171 -8.68 -9.58 -14.66
C LEU A 171 -8.58 -8.87 -16.01
N SER A 172 -8.84 -7.57 -15.99
CA SER A 172 -8.61 -6.70 -17.14
C SER A 172 -7.12 -6.60 -17.49
N GLN A 173 -6.85 -6.25 -18.75
CA GLN A 173 -5.47 -6.01 -19.20
C GLN A 173 -4.84 -4.86 -18.41
N GLU A 174 -5.61 -3.83 -18.10
CA GLU A 174 -5.19 -2.65 -17.35
C GLU A 174 -4.82 -3.01 -15.91
N CYS A 175 -5.56 -3.92 -15.27
CA CYS A 175 -5.22 -4.44 -13.94
C CYS A 175 -3.88 -5.20 -13.97
N CYS A 176 -3.70 -6.08 -14.96
CA CYS A 176 -2.45 -6.82 -15.13
C CYS A 176 -1.26 -5.89 -15.40
N GLN A 177 -1.45 -4.86 -16.23
CA GLN A 177 -0.45 -3.83 -16.51
C GLN A 177 -0.11 -3.00 -15.28
N MET A 178 -1.09 -2.67 -14.43
CA MET A 178 -0.85 -1.97 -13.17
C MET A 178 0.06 -2.79 -12.26
N ILE A 179 -0.24 -4.09 -12.09
CA ILE A 179 0.58 -5.03 -11.31
C ILE A 179 2.00 -5.10 -11.89
N CYS A 180 2.13 -5.30 -13.21
CA CYS A 180 3.43 -5.36 -13.88
C CYS A 180 4.25 -4.08 -13.70
N SER A 181 3.61 -2.91 -13.81
CA SER A 181 4.26 -1.61 -13.67
C SER A 181 4.72 -1.33 -12.23
N CYS A 182 4.01 -1.84 -11.22
CA CYS A 182 4.41 -1.69 -9.82
C CYS A 182 5.56 -2.63 -9.42
N LEU A 183 5.57 -3.84 -9.98
CA LEU A 183 6.45 -4.93 -9.55
C LEU A 183 7.65 -5.16 -10.49
N GLN A 184 8.13 -4.09 -11.14
CA GLN A 184 9.39 -4.15 -11.87
C GLN A 184 10.58 -4.35 -10.91
N PRO A 185 11.51 -5.29 -11.17
CA PRO A 185 12.66 -5.51 -10.29
C PRO A 185 13.55 -4.27 -10.17
N ASP A 186 13.80 -3.59 -11.29
CA ASP A 186 14.51 -2.31 -11.30
C ASP A 186 13.59 -1.19 -10.77
N PRO A 187 13.93 -0.54 -9.64
CA PRO A 187 13.12 0.53 -9.07
C PRO A 187 12.95 1.74 -9.99
N GLN A 188 13.84 1.97 -10.96
CA GLN A 188 13.71 3.08 -11.93
C GLN A 188 12.68 2.77 -13.03
N ARG A 189 12.34 1.51 -13.23
CA ARG A 189 11.33 1.06 -14.19
C ARG A 189 9.94 0.92 -13.58
N ARG A 190 9.82 1.07 -12.25
CA ARG A 190 8.53 1.04 -11.55
C ARG A 190 7.72 2.30 -11.85
N LEU A 191 6.41 2.15 -11.79
CA LEU A 191 5.47 3.27 -11.81
C LEU A 191 5.84 4.30 -10.74
N ILE A 192 5.76 5.58 -11.08
CA ILE A 192 6.03 6.67 -10.14
C ILE A 192 4.83 6.77 -9.18
N LEU A 193 5.09 6.84 -7.87
CA LEU A 193 4.06 6.79 -6.81
C LEU A 193 2.96 7.86 -7.03
N GLU A 194 3.38 9.06 -7.40
CA GLU A 194 2.51 10.21 -7.66
C GLU A 194 1.64 10.02 -8.92
N GLU A 195 2.09 9.22 -9.88
CA GLU A 195 1.42 8.96 -11.15
C GLU A 195 0.51 7.73 -11.10
N MET A 196 0.57 6.93 -10.02
CA MET A 196 -0.17 5.67 -9.91
C MET A 196 -1.68 5.81 -10.11
N GLN A 197 -2.29 6.90 -9.62
CA GLN A 197 -3.73 7.12 -9.76
C GLN A 197 -4.13 7.60 -11.16
N LEU A 198 -3.15 7.94 -12.01
CA LEU A 198 -3.35 8.31 -13.41
C LEU A 198 -3.33 7.09 -14.35
N HIS A 199 -2.94 5.92 -13.85
CA HIS A 199 -2.87 4.69 -14.63
C HIS A 199 -4.25 4.31 -15.20
N ASP A 200 -4.28 3.77 -16.41
CA ASP A 200 -5.50 3.44 -17.16
C ASP A 200 -6.47 2.55 -16.37
N TRP A 201 -5.94 1.68 -15.51
CA TRP A 201 -6.74 0.84 -14.59
C TRP A 201 -7.73 1.62 -13.72
N PHE A 202 -7.43 2.87 -13.36
CA PHE A 202 -8.35 3.76 -12.64
C PHE A 202 -9.28 4.57 -13.55
N MET A 203 -8.94 4.67 -14.85
CA MET A 203 -9.69 5.41 -15.87
C MET A 203 -10.79 4.57 -16.53
N VAL A 204 -10.76 3.23 -16.38
CA VAL A 204 -11.81 2.31 -16.85
C VAL A 204 -13.09 2.52 -16.02
N LEU A 205 -13.86 3.51 -16.46
CA LEU A 205 -15.26 3.83 -16.19
C LEU A 205 -15.74 3.69 -14.72
N ARG A 206 -15.91 4.85 -14.08
CA ARG A 206 -17.05 5.10 -13.20
C ARG A 206 -18.34 5.07 -14.05
N VAL A 207 -18.85 3.89 -14.42
CA VAL A 207 -20.26 3.78 -14.87
C VAL A 207 -21.15 3.71 -13.64
#